data_AF-X1UJJ9-F1
#
_entry.id   AF-X1UJJ9-F1
#
_cell.length_a   1.000
_cell.length_b   1.000
_cell.length_c   1.000
_cell.angle_alpha   90.00
_cell.angle_beta   90.00
_cell.angle_gamma   90.00
#
_symmetry.space_group_name_H-M   'P 1'
#
loop_
_entity.id
_entity.type
_entity.pdbx_description
1 polymer ?
#
loop_
_entity_poly.entity_id
_entity_poly.type
_entity_poly.pdbx_seq_one_letter_code
_entity_poly.pdbx_strand_id
1 'polypeptide(L)'
;MEALQVIRNDNPFPSICAYVCNQPCEEACRRGQVDKPIAIRALKRFAVEFGGDRMIPAKAETMHSERVAIVGSGPAGLAAAYYLRELGYPVTIFEADSEPGGMLRVGIPE
;
A
#
# COMPACT_ATOMS: atom_id res chain seq x y z
N MET A 1 10.25 13.47 -2.75
CA MET A 1 10.28 13.63 -1.29
C MET A 1 10.80 12.34 -0.69
N GLU A 2 11.88 12.40 0.10
CA GLU A 2 12.53 11.22 0.68
C GLU A 2 11.60 10.42 1.60
N ALA A 3 10.83 11.09 2.46
CA ALA A 3 9.90 10.44 3.39
C ALA A 3 8.88 9.52 2.70
N LEU A 4 8.26 9.98 1.61
CA LEU A 4 7.29 9.16 0.86
C LEU A 4 7.96 7.95 0.19
N GLN A 5 9.21 8.09 -0.25
CA GLN A 5 9.97 6.98 -0.83
C GLN A 5 10.28 5.93 0.22
N VAL A 6 10.74 6.34 1.41
CA VAL A 6 10.97 5.42 2.54
C VAL A 6 9.70 4.66 2.92
N ILE A 7 8.54 5.33 2.96
CA ILE A 7 7.27 4.66 3.27
C ILE A 7 6.91 3.62 2.20
N ARG A 8 7.19 3.91 0.92
CA ARG A 8 6.85 3.02 -0.21
C ARG A 8 7.70 1.76 -0.28
N ASN A 9 8.89 1.75 0.32
CA ASN A 9 9.77 0.57 0.33
C ASN A 9 9.06 -0.69 0.85
N ASP A 10 8.27 -0.54 1.91
CA ASP A 10 7.59 -1.66 2.59
C ASP A 10 6.06 -1.60 2.50
N ASN A 11 5.52 -0.62 1.76
CA ASN A 11 4.08 -0.43 1.65
C ASN A 11 3.67 0.07 0.26
N PRO A 12 3.04 -0.78 -0.57
CA PRO A 12 2.58 -0.40 -1.90
C PRO A 12 1.37 0.54 -1.86
N PHE A 13 0.69 0.67 -0.71
CA PHE A 13 -0.52 1.47 -0.53
C PHE A 13 -0.38 2.48 0.62
N PRO A 14 0.59 3.42 0.52
CA PRO A 14 0.82 4.40 1.57
C PRO A 14 -0.37 5.33 1.78
N SER A 15 -1.08 5.68 0.71
CA SER A 15 -2.29 6.52 0.75
C SER A 15 -3.39 5.85 1.55
N ILE A 16 -3.74 4.60 1.24
CA ILE A 16 -4.76 3.85 1.99
C ILE A 16 -4.40 3.78 3.48
N CYS A 17 -3.18 3.33 3.81
CA CYS A 17 -2.75 3.22 5.21
C CYS A 17 -2.71 4.58 5.94
N ALA A 18 -2.56 5.70 5.24
CA ALA A 18 -2.61 7.02 5.85
C ALA A 18 -4.03 7.45 6.29
N TYR A 19 -5.06 6.90 5.64
CA TYR A 19 -6.46 7.22 5.97
C TYR A 19 -7.08 6.19 6.91
N VAL A 20 -6.90 4.89 6.64
CA VAL A 20 -7.76 3.84 7.24
C VAL A 20 -7.08 3.01 8.33
N CYS A 21 -5.74 3.08 8.45
CA CYS A 21 -5.01 2.31 9.43
C CYS A 21 -5.44 2.66 10.87
N ASN A 22 -5.63 1.63 11.70
CA ASN A 22 -5.90 1.74 13.14
C ASN A 22 -4.65 2.05 13.98
N GLN A 23 -3.57 2.54 13.34
CA GLN A 23 -2.36 3.08 13.97
C GLN A 23 -1.68 2.21 15.07
N PRO A 24 -1.45 0.90 14.84
CA PRO A 24 -0.78 0.04 15.83
C PRO A 24 0.66 0.46 16.12
N CYS A 25 1.30 1.16 15.17
CA CYS A 25 2.63 1.76 15.37
C CYS A 25 2.63 2.89 16.42
N GLU A 26 1.51 3.59 16.60
CA GLU A 26 1.38 4.65 17.60
C GLU A 26 1.15 4.05 19.00
N GLU A 27 0.45 2.92 19.10
CA GLU A 27 0.27 2.16 20.35
C GLU A 27 1.62 1.69 20.91
N ALA A 28 2.53 1.24 20.03
CA ALA A 28 3.88 0.80 20.40
C ALA A 28 4.89 1.95 20.63
N CYS A 29 4.48 3.21 20.47
CA CYS A 29 5.40 4.35 20.50
C CYS A 29 5.94 4.62 21.92
N ARG A 30 7.26 4.54 22.11
CA ARG A 30 7.92 4.83 23.40
C ARG A 30 7.55 6.21 23.98
N ARG A 31 7.29 7.21 23.13
CA ARG A 31 6.92 8.56 23.59
C ARG A 31 5.59 8.57 24.37
N GLY A 32 4.69 7.62 24.08
CA GLY A 32 3.46 7.42 24.86
C GLY A 32 3.70 7.05 26.33
N GLN A 33 4.92 6.64 26.71
CA GLN A 33 5.31 6.41 28.10
C GLN A 33 5.64 7.73 28.85
N VAL A 34 5.81 8.84 28.13
CA VAL A 34 6.12 10.16 28.69
C VAL A 34 4.91 11.08 28.58
N ASP A 35 4.34 11.19 27.38
CA ASP A 35 3.17 12.03 27.11
C ASP A 35 2.25 11.42 26.04
N LYS A 36 2.34 11.87 24.78
CA LYS A 36 1.50 11.42 23.66
C LYS A 36 2.37 10.71 22.62
N PRO A 37 1.90 9.62 22.02
CA PRO A 37 2.61 8.98 20.92
C PRO A 37 2.78 9.95 19.75
N ILE A 38 3.80 9.71 18.93
CA ILE A 38 3.99 10.44 17.68
C ILE A 38 2.81 10.14 16.77
N ALA A 39 2.23 11.16 16.13
CA ALA A 39 1.13 11.02 15.18
C ALA A 39 1.63 10.46 13.82
N ILE A 40 2.14 9.23 13.83
CA ILE A 40 2.77 8.54 12.70
C ILE A 40 1.82 8.46 11.50
N ARG A 41 0.54 8.14 11.72
CA ARG A 41 -0.46 8.08 10.64
C ARG A 41 -0.69 9.45 10.01
N ALA A 42 -0.74 10.51 10.81
CA ALA A 42 -0.89 11.88 10.32
C ALA A 42 0.35 12.34 9.53
N LEU A 43 1.56 12.03 10.01
CA LEU A 43 2.80 12.31 9.28
C LEU A 43 2.87 11.55 7.95
N LYS A 44 2.44 10.28 7.94
CA LYS A 44 2.32 9.49 6.70
C LYS A 44 1.33 10.15 5.73
N ARG A 45 0.18 10.62 6.21
CA ARG A 45 -0.82 11.33 5.40
C ARG A 45 -0.24 12.60 4.78
N PHE A 46 0.43 13.43 5.57
CA PHE A 46 1.10 14.62 5.07
C PHE A 46 2.12 14.29 3.98
N ALA A 47 2.95 13.26 4.17
CA ALA A 47 3.94 12.84 3.19
C ALA A 47 3.29 12.37 1.87
N VAL A 48 2.16 11.67 1.93
CA VAL A 48 1.39 11.23 0.76
C VAL A 48 0.75 12.43 0.04
N GLU A 49 0.03 13.28 0.77
CA GLU A 49 -0.71 14.42 0.22
C GLU A 49 0.23 15.42 -0.45
N PHE A 50 1.39 15.70 0.16
CA PHE A 50 2.36 16.66 -0.39
C PHE A 50 3.31 16.01 -1.42
N GLY A 51 3.65 14.74 -1.26
CA GLY A 51 4.59 14.04 -2.14
C GLY A 51 4.00 13.63 -3.50
N GLY A 52 2.67 13.67 -3.64
CA GLY A 52 1.94 13.25 -4.82
C GLY A 52 1.80 11.74 -4.90
N ASP A 53 0.57 11.25 -4.91
CA ASP A 53 0.30 9.81 -5.00
C ASP A 53 0.40 9.30 -6.44
N ARG A 54 1.58 9.44 -7.04
CA ARG A 54 1.89 8.81 -8.32
C ARG A 54 2.34 7.39 -8.05
N MET A 55 1.58 6.42 -8.55
CA MET A 55 2.03 5.04 -8.63
C MET A 55 3.37 5.01 -9.36
N ILE A 56 4.42 4.56 -8.67
CA ILE A 56 5.73 4.36 -9.29
C ILE A 56 5.63 3.03 -10.03
N PRO A 57 5.81 3.00 -11.36
CA PRO A 57 5.76 1.75 -12.10
C PRO A 57 6.83 0.80 -11.56
N ALA A 58 6.42 -0.41 -11.20
CA ALA A 58 7.34 -1.49 -10.89
C ALA A 58 8.32 -1.68 -12.06
N LYS A 59 9.62 -1.52 -11.80
CA LYS A 59 10.68 -1.79 -12.78
C LYS A 59 11.40 -3.05 -12.36
N ALA A 60 11.08 -4.15 -13.02
CA ALA A 60 11.83 -5.38 -12.84
C ALA A 60 13.14 -5.33 -13.63
N GLU A 61 14.23 -5.77 -13.01
CA GLU A 61 15.53 -5.93 -13.68
C GLU A 61 15.53 -7.16 -14.61
N THR A 62 14.76 -8.18 -14.25
CA THR A 62 14.63 -9.45 -14.98
C THR A 62 13.16 -9.72 -15.27
N MET A 63 12.85 -10.36 -16.40
CA MET A 63 11.49 -10.78 -16.76
C MET A 63 11.39 -12.30 -16.74
N HIS A 64 10.38 -12.81 -16.05
CA HIS A 64 10.07 -14.23 -15.98
C HIS A 64 9.01 -14.61 -17.02
N SER A 65 8.95 -15.89 -17.38
CA SER A 65 7.98 -16.43 -18.36
C SER A 65 6.76 -17.07 -17.69
N GLU A 66 6.94 -17.47 -16.44
CA GLU A 66 5.98 -18.10 -15.56
C GLU A 66 4.85 -17.12 -15.23
N ARG A 67 3.62 -17.52 -15.52
CA ARG A 67 2.44 -16.67 -15.33
C ARG A 67 1.80 -16.94 -13.98
N VAL A 68 1.45 -15.88 -13.27
CA VAL A 68 0.75 -15.95 -11.98
C VAL A 68 -0.68 -15.45 -12.12
N ALA A 69 -1.63 -16.26 -11.68
CA ALA A 69 -3.02 -15.86 -11.54
C ALA A 69 -3.31 -15.52 -10.07
N ILE A 70 -3.98 -14.39 -9.84
CA ILE A 70 -4.45 -13.96 -8.52
C ILE A 70 -5.98 -13.86 -8.58
N VAL A 71 -6.67 -14.47 -7.61
CA VAL A 71 -8.13 -14.38 -7.50
C VAL A 71 -8.47 -13.38 -6.40
N GLY A 72 -9.16 -12.31 -6.79
CA GLY A 72 -9.54 -11.18 -5.94
C GLY A 72 -8.60 -9.97 -6.07
N SER A 73 -9.18 -8.79 -6.25
CA SER A 73 -8.51 -7.50 -6.36
C SER A 73 -8.55 -6.67 -5.07
N GLY A 74 -8.75 -7.32 -3.93
CA GLY A 74 -8.62 -6.68 -2.62
C GLY A 74 -7.17 -6.26 -2.31
N PRO A 75 -6.93 -5.61 -1.16
CA PRO A 75 -5.60 -5.11 -0.78
C PRO A 75 -4.52 -6.21 -0.82
N ALA A 76 -4.85 -7.43 -0.41
CA ALA A 76 -3.92 -8.56 -0.45
C ALA A 76 -3.55 -8.96 -1.88
N GLY A 77 -4.54 -9.09 -2.78
CA GLY A 77 -4.31 -9.48 -4.17
C GLY A 77 -3.54 -8.40 -4.95
N LEU A 78 -3.86 -7.13 -4.74
CA LEU A 78 -3.14 -6.01 -5.35
C LEU A 78 -1.71 -5.88 -4.81
N ALA A 79 -1.48 -6.10 -3.50
CA ALA A 79 -0.13 -6.10 -2.94
C ALA A 79 0.71 -7.25 -3.50
N ALA A 80 0.16 -8.45 -3.56
CA ALA A 80 0.83 -9.60 -4.16
C ALA A 80 1.18 -9.33 -5.64
N ALA A 81 0.23 -8.77 -6.40
CA ALA A 81 0.47 -8.39 -7.79
C ALA A 81 1.59 -7.36 -7.92
N TYR A 82 1.59 -6.31 -7.07
CA TYR A 82 2.62 -5.27 -7.07
C TYR A 82 4.02 -5.88 -6.92
N TYR A 83 4.24 -6.67 -5.86
CA TYR A 83 5.56 -7.25 -5.60
C TYR A 83 5.98 -8.29 -6.64
N LEU A 84 5.04 -9.11 -7.13
CA LEU A 84 5.33 -10.05 -8.23
C LEU A 84 5.71 -9.33 -9.52
N ARG A 85 5.11 -8.16 -9.79
CA ARG A 85 5.48 -7.31 -10.92
C ARG A 85 6.86 -6.66 -10.72
N GLU A 86 7.23 -6.26 -9.51
CA GLU A 86 8.59 -5.79 -9.20
C GLU A 86 9.64 -6.89 -9.39
N LEU A 87 9.29 -8.14 -9.09
CA LEU A 87 10.14 -9.30 -9.35
C LEU A 87 10.14 -9.75 -10.82
N GLY A 88 9.30 -9.18 -11.68
CA GLY A 88 9.30 -9.45 -13.13
C GLY A 88 8.36 -10.54 -13.62
N TYR A 89 7.47 -11.06 -12.77
CA TYR A 89 6.48 -12.07 -13.16
C TYR A 89 5.29 -11.46 -13.91
N PRO A 90 4.82 -12.02 -15.03
CA PRO A 90 3.52 -11.70 -15.60
C PRO A 90 2.38 -12.10 -14.64
N VAL A 91 1.55 -11.13 -14.27
CA VAL A 91 0.43 -11.33 -13.32
C VAL A 91 -0.90 -11.01 -13.99
N THR A 92 -1.91 -11.85 -13.75
CA THR A 92 -3.30 -11.57 -14.11
C THR A 92 -4.18 -11.68 -12.86
N ILE A 93 -4.99 -10.65 -12.61
CA ILE A 93 -5.93 -10.62 -11.49
C ILE A 93 -7.33 -10.90 -12.02
N PHE A 94 -8.04 -11.83 -11.40
CA PHE A 94 -9.43 -12.14 -11.67
C PHE A 94 -10.28 -11.57 -10.54
N GLU A 95 -11.22 -10.68 -10.87
CA GLU A 95 -12.15 -10.06 -9.93
C GLU A 95 -13.58 -10.42 -10.33
N ALA A 96 -14.41 -10.73 -9.33
CA ALA A 96 -15.82 -11.03 -9.49
C ALA A 96 -16.67 -9.75 -9.50
N ASP A 97 -16.25 -8.72 -8.78
CA ASP A 97 -16.89 -7.40 -8.76
C ASP A 97 -16.70 -6.64 -10.09
N SER A 98 -17.58 -5.67 -10.34
CA SER A 98 -17.52 -4.84 -11.56
C SER A 98 -16.31 -3.91 -11.61
N GLU A 99 -15.71 -3.61 -10.46
CA GLU A 99 -14.56 -2.71 -10.34
C GLU A 99 -13.53 -3.28 -9.37
N PRO A 100 -12.23 -3.04 -9.60
CA PRO A 100 -11.18 -3.54 -8.73
C PRO A 100 -11.06 -2.75 -7.42
N GLY A 101 -10.52 -3.40 -6.39
CA GLY A 101 -10.19 -2.80 -5.09
C GLY A 101 -10.76 -3.54 -3.90
N GLY A 102 -11.72 -4.45 -4.11
CA GLY A 102 -12.43 -5.16 -3.05
C GLY A 102 -12.95 -4.21 -1.98
N MET A 103 -12.76 -4.56 -0.70
CA MET A 103 -13.24 -3.76 0.44
C MET A 103 -12.74 -2.30 0.47
N LEU A 104 -11.58 -2.01 -0.15
CA LEU A 104 -11.10 -0.62 -0.25
C LEU A 104 -12.03 0.26 -1.07
N ARG A 105 -12.73 -0.33 -2.04
CA ARG A 105 -13.69 0.35 -2.92
C ARG A 105 -15.12 0.21 -2.43
N VAL A 106 -15.52 -0.99 -2.00
CA VAL A 106 -16.94 -1.27 -1.69
C VAL A 106 -17.32 -1.07 -0.22
N GLY A 107 -16.34 -1.08 0.69
CA GLY A 107 -16.60 -1.11 2.14
C GLY A 107 -16.21 0.15 2.90
N ILE A 108 -15.28 0.96 2.38
CA ILE A 108 -14.79 2.17 3.05
C ILE A 108 -15.55 3.38 2.49
N PRO A 109 -16.26 4.17 3.32
CA PRO A 109 -16.95 5.37 2.86
C PRO A 109 -15.99 6.42 2.30
N GLU A 110 -16.52 7.27 1.40
CA GLU A 110 -15.85 8.49 0.93
C GLU A 110 -15.61 9.51 2.04
#